data_AF-A0A351FVF2-F1
#
_entry.id   AF-A0A351FVF2-F1
#
_cell.length_a   1.000
_cell.length_b   1.000
_cell.length_c   1.000
_cell.angle_alpha   90.00
_cell.angle_beta   90.00
_cell.angle_gamma   90.00
#
_symmetry.space_group_name_H-M   'P 1'
#
loop_
_entity.id
_entity.type
_entity.pdbx_description
1 polymer ?
#
loop_
_entity_poly.entity_id
_entity_poly.type
_entity_poly.pdbx_seq_one_letter_code
_entity_poly.pdbx_strand_id
1 'polypeptide(L)'
;FRFYQYQAAASVLFAIPMLLAARNQTPWNTMDVIGVCIFCLAIFGESIADYQLHCFRSIPENQGKVCQQGLWRYSRHPNYFFEWLHWWSYVCLALLAPWGWLTILGPLAMLFFILFKTGIPPTEEQALRSRGEAYRAYQRTTSAFFPWFPKTQPELNSSTQPSEPCP
;
A
#
# COMPACT_ATOMS: atom_id res chain seq x y z
N PHE A 1 -22.99 5.38 18.30
CA PHE A 1 -23.72 4.11 18.08
C PHE A 1 -23.62 3.62 16.62
N ARG A 2 -24.11 4.36 15.62
CA ARG A 2 -24.05 3.96 14.18
C ARG A 2 -22.64 3.63 13.65
N PHE A 3 -21.62 4.39 14.05
CA PHE A 3 -20.23 4.12 13.69
C PHE A 3 -19.75 2.72 14.11
N TYR A 4 -20.01 2.33 15.37
CA TYR A 4 -19.65 1.02 15.89
C TYR A 4 -20.40 -0.12 15.19
N GLN A 5 -21.65 0.12 14.76
CA GLN A 5 -22.39 -0.86 13.96
C GLN A 5 -21.75 -1.09 12.59
N TYR A 6 -21.27 -0.03 11.92
CA TYR A 6 -20.53 -0.18 10.67
C TYR A 6 -19.20 -0.91 10.85
N GLN A 7 -18.46 -0.64 11.94
CA GLN A 7 -17.23 -1.38 12.26
C GLN A 7 -17.50 -2.85 12.53
N ALA A 8 -18.56 -3.19 13.27
CA ALA A 8 -18.94 -4.57 13.52
C ALA A 8 -19.30 -5.29 12.21
N ALA A 9 -20.10 -4.66 11.34
CA ALA A 9 -20.44 -5.22 10.04
C ALA A 9 -19.21 -5.41 9.12
N ALA A 10 -18.32 -4.43 9.08
CA ALA A 10 -17.06 -4.54 8.34
C ALA A 10 -16.17 -5.68 8.87
N SER A 11 -16.11 -5.84 10.20
CA SER A 11 -15.34 -6.94 10.82
C SER A 11 -15.86 -8.31 10.40
N VAL A 12 -17.19 -8.49 10.32
CA VAL A 12 -17.80 -9.73 9.81
C VAL A 12 -17.43 -9.94 8.35
N LEU A 13 -17.54 -8.90 7.51
CA LEU A 13 -17.17 -8.98 6.10
C LEU A 13 -15.71 -9.44 5.92
N PHE A 14 -14.79 -8.88 6.68
CA PHE A 14 -13.37 -9.22 6.64
C PHE A 14 -13.04 -10.58 7.28
N ALA A 15 -13.90 -11.12 8.14
CA ALA A 15 -13.75 -12.46 8.69
C ALA A 15 -14.14 -13.57 7.69
N ILE A 16 -14.96 -13.27 6.67
CA ILE A 16 -15.45 -14.27 5.70
C ILE A 16 -14.30 -14.99 4.96
N PRO A 17 -13.31 -14.29 4.35
CA PRO A 17 -12.24 -14.97 3.64
C PRO A 17 -11.42 -15.89 4.55
N MET A 18 -11.13 -15.44 5.78
CA MET A 18 -10.39 -16.23 6.75
C MET A 18 -11.19 -17.45 7.23
N LEU A 19 -12.49 -17.29 7.46
CA LEU A 19 -13.38 -18.40 7.84
C LEU A 19 -13.48 -19.46 6.73
N LEU A 20 -13.57 -19.03 5.47
CA LEU A 20 -13.63 -19.94 4.32
C LEU A 20 -12.31 -20.69 4.13
N ALA A 21 -11.17 -20.01 4.29
CA ALA A 21 -9.86 -20.66 4.27
C ALA A 21 -9.72 -21.67 5.42
N ALA A 22 -10.13 -21.30 6.64
CA ALA A 22 -10.04 -22.18 7.82
C ALA A 22 -10.99 -23.39 7.76
N ARG A 23 -12.12 -23.27 7.05
CA ARG A 23 -13.08 -24.35 6.85
C ARG A 23 -12.84 -25.14 5.56
N ASN A 24 -11.78 -24.82 4.83
CA ASN A 24 -11.47 -25.56 3.63
C ASN A 24 -11.06 -27.00 3.99
N GLN A 25 -11.86 -27.97 3.54
CA GLN A 25 -11.62 -29.40 3.73
C GLN A 25 -11.03 -30.07 2.49
N THR A 26 -10.77 -29.32 1.42
CA THR A 26 -10.10 -29.88 0.24
C THR A 26 -8.70 -30.35 0.62
N PRO A 27 -8.21 -31.48 0.08
CA PRO A 27 -6.81 -31.86 0.24
C PRO A 27 -5.86 -30.75 -0.21
N TRP A 28 -4.70 -30.68 0.44
CA TRP A 28 -3.67 -29.70 0.11
C TRP A 28 -3.28 -29.80 -1.37
N ASN A 29 -3.24 -28.65 -2.03
CA ASN A 29 -2.98 -28.56 -3.46
C ASN A 29 -2.04 -27.38 -3.77
N THR A 30 -1.72 -27.21 -5.05
CA THR A 30 -0.78 -26.17 -5.52
C THR A 30 -1.25 -24.76 -5.16
N MET A 31 -2.56 -24.49 -5.12
CA MET A 31 -3.08 -23.17 -4.74
C MET A 31 -2.79 -22.86 -3.27
N ASP A 32 -2.81 -23.86 -2.38
CA ASP A 32 -2.48 -23.65 -0.97
C ASP A 32 -1.01 -23.25 -0.80
N VAL A 33 -0.10 -23.88 -1.55
CA VAL A 33 1.33 -23.50 -1.59
C VAL A 33 1.48 -22.07 -2.10
N ILE A 34 0.80 -21.71 -3.18
CA ILE A 34 0.82 -20.34 -3.72
C ILE A 34 0.29 -19.35 -2.67
N GLY A 35 -0.80 -19.70 -1.98
CA GLY A 35 -1.39 -18.87 -0.93
C GLY A 35 -0.44 -18.62 0.24
N VAL A 36 0.25 -19.66 0.73
CA VAL A 36 1.28 -19.53 1.77
C VAL A 36 2.45 -18.67 1.29
N CYS A 37 2.92 -18.85 0.06
CA CYS A 37 3.97 -18.01 -0.52
C CYS A 37 3.57 -16.54 -0.59
N ILE A 38 2.34 -16.24 -1.04
CA ILE A 38 1.77 -14.89 -1.08
C ILE A 38 1.69 -14.31 0.34
N PHE A 39 1.20 -15.09 1.31
CA PHE A 39 1.11 -14.68 2.71
C PHE A 39 2.49 -14.29 3.27
N CYS A 40 3.49 -15.15 3.11
CA CYS A 40 4.85 -14.86 3.57
C CYS A 40 5.42 -13.62 2.87
N LEU A 41 5.30 -13.52 1.55
CA LEU A 41 5.78 -12.37 0.79
C LEU A 41 5.13 -11.06 1.25
N ALA A 42 3.82 -11.10 1.52
CA ALA A 42 3.08 -9.96 2.02
C ALA A 42 3.58 -9.52 3.40
N ILE A 43 3.63 -10.43 4.37
CA ILE A 43 4.08 -10.12 5.73
C ILE A 43 5.51 -9.59 5.74
N PHE A 44 6.43 -10.23 5.01
CA PHE A 44 7.81 -9.76 4.92
C PHE A 44 7.90 -8.41 4.19
N GLY A 45 7.18 -8.25 3.08
CA GLY A 45 7.19 -7.01 2.31
C GLY A 45 6.67 -5.81 3.10
N GLU A 46 5.55 -5.99 3.82
CA GLU A 46 4.98 -4.99 4.71
C GLU A 46 5.95 -4.66 5.85
N SER A 47 6.49 -5.68 6.53
CA SER A 47 7.44 -5.52 7.63
C SER A 47 8.69 -4.76 7.18
N ILE A 48 9.22 -5.07 6.00
CA ILE A 48 10.39 -4.37 5.43
C ILE A 48 10.03 -2.92 5.10
N ALA A 49 8.87 -2.67 4.49
CA ALA A 49 8.43 -1.32 4.17
C ALA A 49 8.28 -0.44 5.41
N ASP A 50 7.63 -0.96 6.45
CA ASP A 50 7.44 -0.23 7.70
C ASP A 50 8.75 -0.05 8.46
N TYR A 51 9.64 -1.05 8.46
CA TYR A 51 10.97 -0.94 9.03
C TYR A 51 11.80 0.16 8.33
N GLN A 52 11.80 0.20 7.00
CA GLN A 52 12.47 1.25 6.23
C GLN A 52 11.95 2.64 6.60
N LEU A 53 10.62 2.80 6.71
CA LEU A 53 10.01 4.06 7.10
C LEU A 53 10.34 4.46 8.54
N HIS A 54 10.33 3.49 9.46
CA HIS A 54 10.68 3.69 10.86
C HIS A 54 12.13 4.15 11.00
N CYS A 55 13.07 3.42 10.40
CA CYS A 55 14.49 3.81 10.39
C CYS A 55 14.68 5.20 9.80
N PHE A 56 14.04 5.51 8.66
CA PHE A 56 14.11 6.84 8.07
C PHE A 56 13.64 7.95 9.03
N ARG A 57 12.51 7.74 9.72
CA ARG A 57 11.93 8.72 10.66
C ARG A 57 12.72 8.86 11.97
N SER A 58 13.45 7.82 12.37
CA SER A 58 14.26 7.84 13.61
C SER A 58 15.48 8.77 13.53
N ILE A 59 15.88 9.15 12.32
CA ILE A 59 17.03 10.03 12.05
C ILE A 59 16.57 11.51 12.16
N PRO A 60 17.09 12.32 13.10
CA PRO A 60 16.67 13.71 13.29
C PRO A 60 16.82 14.58 12.03
N GLU A 61 17.85 14.33 11.23
CA GLU A 61 18.12 15.05 9.98
C GLU A 61 17.06 14.80 8.90
N ASN A 62 16.22 13.77 9.07
CA ASN A 62 15.13 13.44 8.16
C ASN A 62 13.79 14.06 8.57
N GLN A 63 13.74 14.82 9.67
CA GLN A 63 12.53 15.54 10.04
C GLN A 63 12.09 16.48 8.90
N GLY A 64 10.79 16.41 8.56
CA GLY A 64 10.22 17.15 7.42
C GLY A 64 10.55 16.59 6.02
N LYS A 65 11.43 15.59 5.89
CA LYS A 65 11.78 14.99 4.59
C LYS A 65 10.84 13.84 4.20
N VAL A 66 10.85 13.52 2.91
CA VAL A 66 10.07 12.41 2.33
C VAL A 66 10.95 11.18 2.21
N CYS A 67 10.50 10.03 2.73
CA CYS A 67 11.19 8.76 2.54
C CYS A 67 11.07 8.33 1.07
N GLN A 68 12.21 8.12 0.41
CA GLN A 68 12.29 7.62 -0.98
C GLN A 68 13.32 6.47 -1.08
N GLN A 69 13.52 5.74 0.02
CA GLN A 69 14.52 4.69 0.15
C GLN A 69 13.86 3.30 0.09
N GLY A 70 14.58 2.31 -0.47
CA GLY A 70 14.09 0.94 -0.54
C GLY A 70 12.78 0.81 -1.33
N LEU A 71 11.77 0.20 -0.71
CA LEU A 71 10.45 -0.01 -1.33
C LEU A 71 9.70 1.30 -1.56
N TRP A 72 9.97 2.31 -0.71
CA TRP A 72 9.44 3.68 -0.86
C TRP A 72 10.02 4.41 -2.07
N ARG A 73 10.99 3.84 -2.79
CA ARG A 73 11.38 4.38 -4.08
C ARG A 73 10.36 4.01 -5.17
N TYR A 74 9.70 2.85 -5.06
CA TYR A 74 8.87 2.28 -6.13
C TYR A 74 7.38 2.53 -5.93
N SER A 75 6.95 2.71 -4.68
CA SER A 75 5.57 3.06 -4.34
C SER A 75 5.57 4.07 -3.21
N ARG A 76 4.56 4.96 -3.20
CA ARG A 76 4.33 5.88 -2.10
C ARG A 76 3.71 5.22 -0.89
N HIS A 77 3.10 4.05 -1.05
CA HIS A 77 2.51 3.26 0.03
C HIS A 77 2.79 1.76 -0.19
N PRO A 78 4.07 1.33 -0.15
CA PRO A 78 4.44 -0.06 -0.42
C PRO A 78 3.88 -1.01 0.64
N ASN A 79 3.79 -0.57 1.90
CA ASN A 79 3.15 -1.33 2.98
C ASN A 79 1.68 -1.62 2.68
N TYR A 80 0.91 -0.64 2.18
CA TYR A 80 -0.49 -0.87 1.78
C TYR A 80 -0.61 -1.85 0.62
N PHE A 81 0.35 -1.87 -0.31
CA PHE A 81 0.35 -2.85 -1.39
C PHE A 81 0.53 -4.27 -0.84
N PHE A 82 1.46 -4.48 0.10
CA PHE A 82 1.67 -5.78 0.71
C PHE A 82 0.51 -6.21 1.60
N GLU A 83 -0.09 -5.28 2.35
CA GLU A 83 -1.32 -5.57 3.08
C GLU A 83 -2.45 -5.99 2.13
N TRP A 84 -2.64 -5.31 0.99
CA TRP A 84 -3.59 -5.77 -0.03
C TRP A 84 -3.22 -7.14 -0.63
N LEU A 85 -1.93 -7.39 -0.85
CA LEU A 85 -1.42 -8.66 -1.37
C LEU A 85 -1.70 -9.82 -0.40
N HIS A 86 -1.62 -9.58 0.91
CA HIS A 86 -1.98 -10.56 1.95
C HIS A 86 -3.40 -11.07 1.74
N TRP A 87 -4.37 -10.23 1.37
CA TRP A 87 -5.76 -10.67 1.14
C TRP A 87 -5.91 -11.68 0.00
N TRP A 88 -4.99 -11.70 -0.96
CA TRP A 88 -4.97 -12.72 -2.02
C TRP A 88 -4.56 -14.11 -1.51
N SER A 89 -3.85 -14.20 -0.39
CA SER A 89 -3.52 -15.51 0.22
C SER A 89 -4.78 -16.30 0.58
N TYR A 90 -5.80 -15.64 1.17
CA TYR A 90 -7.07 -16.27 1.49
C TYR A 90 -7.84 -16.72 0.24
N VAL A 91 -7.70 -15.98 -0.86
CA VAL A 91 -8.28 -16.40 -2.14
C VAL A 91 -7.65 -17.71 -2.56
N CYS A 92 -6.31 -17.78 -2.62
CA CYS A 92 -5.62 -19.01 -3.01
C CYS A 92 -5.94 -20.20 -2.09
N LEU A 93 -5.99 -19.99 -0.77
CA LEU A 93 -6.25 -21.04 0.23
C LEU A 93 -7.69 -21.56 0.23
N ALA A 94 -8.65 -20.79 -0.29
CA ALA A 94 -10.07 -21.12 -0.21
C ALA A 94 -10.75 -21.27 -1.57
N LEU A 95 -10.12 -20.89 -2.69
CA LEU A 95 -10.77 -20.77 -4.00
C LEU A 95 -11.50 -22.05 -4.43
N LEU A 96 -10.92 -23.21 -4.13
CA LEU A 96 -11.46 -24.52 -4.50
C LEU A 96 -12.48 -25.07 -3.50
N ALA A 97 -12.66 -24.41 -2.35
CA ALA A 97 -13.66 -24.78 -1.36
C ALA A 97 -15.08 -24.39 -1.82
N PRO A 98 -16.13 -25.03 -1.29
CA PRO A 98 -17.49 -24.53 -1.45
C PRO A 98 -17.58 -23.06 -0.98
N TRP A 99 -18.14 -22.21 -1.83
CA TRP A 99 -18.22 -20.75 -1.61
C TRP A 99 -16.87 -20.01 -1.58
N GLY A 100 -15.78 -20.68 -1.96
CA GLY A 100 -14.43 -20.13 -1.99
C GLY A 100 -14.28 -18.84 -2.77
N TRP A 101 -15.04 -18.65 -3.85
CA TRP A 101 -15.06 -17.44 -4.66
C TRP A 101 -15.44 -16.17 -3.87
N LEU A 102 -16.17 -16.29 -2.75
CA LEU A 102 -16.50 -15.15 -1.87
C LEU A 102 -15.25 -14.52 -1.23
N THR A 103 -14.15 -15.25 -1.15
CA THR A 103 -12.88 -14.71 -0.62
C THR A 103 -12.34 -13.54 -1.46
N ILE A 104 -12.73 -13.43 -2.74
CA ILE A 104 -12.38 -12.30 -3.63
C ILE A 104 -12.95 -10.97 -3.09
N LEU A 105 -14.02 -11.01 -2.28
CA LEU A 105 -14.55 -9.83 -1.62
C LEU A 105 -13.52 -9.18 -0.67
N GLY A 106 -12.61 -9.98 -0.09
CA GLY A 106 -11.52 -9.51 0.76
C GLY A 106 -10.59 -8.50 0.04
N PRO A 107 -9.82 -8.91 -0.98
CA PRO A 107 -8.91 -8.01 -1.69
C PRO A 107 -9.65 -6.86 -2.41
N LEU A 108 -10.88 -7.06 -2.87
CA LEU A 108 -11.68 -5.97 -3.47
C LEU A 108 -12.08 -4.92 -2.42
N ALA A 109 -12.60 -5.36 -1.27
CA ALA A 109 -12.94 -4.46 -0.17
C ALA A 109 -11.68 -3.74 0.31
N MET A 110 -10.58 -4.47 0.54
CA MET A 110 -9.35 -3.87 1.02
C MET A 110 -8.78 -2.83 0.04
N LEU A 111 -8.77 -3.14 -1.26
CA LEU A 111 -8.36 -2.18 -2.29
C LEU A 111 -9.22 -0.91 -2.25
N PHE A 112 -10.55 -1.06 -2.12
CA PHE A 112 -11.46 0.07 -2.03
C PHE A 112 -11.18 0.95 -0.80
N PHE A 113 -11.01 0.34 0.39
CA PHE A 113 -10.72 1.09 1.61
C PHE A 113 -9.38 1.80 1.55
N ILE A 114 -8.34 1.14 1.03
CA ILE A 114 -7.01 1.74 0.87
C ILE A 114 -7.07 2.92 -0.10
N LEU A 115 -7.65 2.76 -1.28
CA LEU A 115 -7.58 3.79 -2.32
C LEU A 115 -8.52 4.97 -2.08
N PHE A 116 -9.71 4.75 -1.47
CA PHE A 116 -10.77 5.75 -1.47
C PHE A 116 -11.20 6.26 -0.10
N LYS A 117 -10.87 5.56 1.00
CA LYS A 117 -11.43 5.89 2.32
C LYS A 117 -10.36 6.16 3.36
N THR A 118 -9.69 5.12 3.82
CA THR A 118 -8.91 5.15 5.07
C THR A 118 -7.41 5.00 4.85
N GLY A 119 -6.96 4.57 3.67
CA GLY A 119 -5.54 4.38 3.39
C GLY A 119 -4.86 5.64 2.84
N ILE A 120 -4.77 5.71 1.51
CA ILE A 120 -3.93 6.66 0.77
C ILE A 120 -4.42 8.11 0.93
N PRO A 121 -5.69 8.47 0.66
CA PRO A 121 -6.10 9.87 0.63
C PRO A 121 -5.79 10.67 1.91
N PRO A 122 -6.18 10.23 3.12
CA PRO A 122 -5.89 10.99 4.34
C PRO A 122 -4.39 11.05 4.65
N THR A 123 -3.64 9.99 4.31
CA THR A 123 -2.20 9.93 4.54
C THR A 123 -1.45 10.89 3.63
N GLU A 124 -1.83 10.97 2.35
CA GLU A 124 -1.24 11.92 1.41
C GLU A 124 -1.61 13.36 1.73
N GLU A 125 -2.85 13.63 2.17
CA GLU A 125 -3.26 14.96 2.59
C GLU A 125 -2.41 15.46 3.77
N GLN A 126 -2.20 14.61 4.79
CA GLN A 126 -1.35 14.95 5.92
C GLN A 126 0.13 15.12 5.51
N ALA A 127 0.63 14.29 4.58
CA ALA A 127 1.98 14.41 4.07
C ALA A 127 2.19 15.72 3.27
N LEU A 128 1.18 16.15 2.50
CA LEU A 128 1.18 17.43 1.81
C LEU A 128 1.19 18.61 2.78
N ARG A 129 0.39 18.55 3.86
CA ARG A 129 0.35 19.60 4.89
C ARG A 129 1.69 19.74 5.63
N SER A 130 2.37 18.62 5.89
CA SER A 130 3.61 18.60 6.67
C SER A 130 4.89 18.81 5.85
N ARG A 131 4.91 18.42 4.57
CA ARG A 131 6.14 18.42 3.72
C ARG A 131 6.03 19.24 2.45
N GLY A 132 4.84 19.77 2.13
CA GLY A 132 4.62 20.71 1.03
C GLY A 132 5.11 20.22 -0.33
N GLU A 133 5.89 21.07 -1.02
CA GLU A 133 6.40 20.82 -2.37
C GLU A 133 7.27 19.56 -2.49
N ALA A 134 8.01 19.19 -1.44
CA ALA A 134 8.83 17.98 -1.47
C ALA A 134 7.97 16.72 -1.67
N TYR A 135 6.77 16.67 -1.07
CA TYR A 135 5.84 15.57 -1.26
C TYR A 135 5.12 15.64 -2.61
N ARG A 136 4.81 16.85 -3.11
CA ARG A 136 4.26 17.01 -4.47
C ARG A 136 5.23 16.52 -5.54
N ALA A 137 6.52 16.83 -5.40
CA ALA A 137 7.56 16.34 -6.29
C ALA A 137 7.60 14.80 -6.29
N TYR A 138 7.47 14.18 -5.11
CA TYR A 138 7.41 12.74 -4.96
C TYR A 138 6.15 12.11 -5.59
N GLN A 139 4.99 12.76 -5.47
CA GLN A 139 3.75 12.33 -6.14
C GLN A 139 3.85 12.31 -7.67
N ARG A 140 4.66 13.19 -8.27
CA ARG A 140 4.85 13.26 -9.72
C ARG A 140 5.72 12.12 -10.27
N THR A 141 6.67 11.64 -9.47
CA THR A 141 7.67 10.66 -9.93
C THR A 141 7.32 9.24 -9.53
N THR A 142 6.68 9.04 -8.39
CA THR A 142 6.54 7.70 -7.78
C THR A 142 5.08 7.24 -7.81
N SER A 143 4.83 5.97 -8.10
CA SER A 143 3.48 5.39 -8.13
C SER A 143 2.80 5.46 -6.75
N ALA A 144 1.48 5.68 -6.70
CA ALA A 144 0.76 5.77 -5.43
C ALA A 144 0.74 4.44 -4.66
N PHE A 145 0.47 3.34 -5.36
CA PHE A 145 0.11 2.07 -4.72
C PHE A 145 0.92 0.90 -5.29
N PHE A 146 0.75 0.58 -6.57
CA PHE A 146 1.51 -0.50 -7.22
C PHE A 146 2.99 -0.12 -7.33
N PRO A 147 3.92 -0.95 -6.82
CA PRO A 147 5.36 -0.72 -6.98
C PRO A 147 5.74 -0.63 -8.45
N TRP A 148 6.26 0.53 -8.86
CA TRP A 148 6.66 0.79 -10.24
C TRP A 148 7.90 1.67 -10.30
N PHE A 149 8.63 1.62 -11.42
CA PHE A 149 9.82 2.45 -11.60
C PHE A 149 9.47 3.95 -11.58
N PRO A 150 10.24 4.78 -10.86
CA PRO A 150 10.02 6.23 -10.85
C PRO A 150 10.15 6.84 -12.23
N LYS A 151 9.31 7.84 -12.51
CA LYS A 151 9.46 8.69 -13.69
C LYS A 151 10.60 9.67 -13.49
N THR A 152 11.46 9.83 -14.50
CA THR A 152 12.46 10.89 -14.56
C THR A 152 11.74 12.25 -14.60
N GLN A 153 12.13 13.19 -13.75
CA GLN A 153 11.64 14.56 -13.89
C GLN A 153 12.26 15.17 -15.15
N PRO A 154 11.48 15.83 -16.02
CA PRO A 154 12.07 16.70 -17.03
C PRO A 154 12.92 17.73 -16.29
N GLU A 155 14.19 17.86 -16.65
CA GLU A 155 15.05 18.89 -16.10
C GLU A 155 14.34 20.24 -16.28
N LEU A 156 14.03 20.91 -15.17
CA LEU A 156 13.52 22.27 -15.22
C LEU A 156 14.70 23.13 -15.70
N ASN A 157 14.78 23.34 -17.02
CA ASN A 157 15.81 24.14 -17.68
C ASN A 157 16.15 25.38 -16.85
N SER A 158 17.37 25.42 -16.32
CA SER A 158 17.97 26.55 -15.61
C SER A 158 18.34 27.72 -16.52
N SER A 159 17.74 27.83 -17.71
CA SER A 159 18.14 28.74 -18.78
C SER A 159 17.13 29.86 -19.06
N THR A 160 16.61 30.49 -18.00
CA THR A 160 15.94 31.79 -18.12
C THR A 160 16.24 32.65 -16.89
N GLN A 161 17.51 33.00 -16.71
CA GLN A 161 17.82 34.26 -16.03
C GLN A 161 17.55 35.39 -17.03
N PRO A 162 16.76 36.43 -16.68
CA PRO A 162 16.70 37.64 -17.48
C PRO A 162 18.10 38.26 -17.46
N SER A 163 18.73 38.42 -18.63
CA SER A 163 19.93 39.22 -18.76
C SER A 163 19.61 40.64 -18.32
N GLU A 164 20.18 41.07 -17.19
CA GLU A 164 20.22 42.48 -16.80
C GLU A 164 20.82 43.30 -17.95
N PRO A 165 20.20 44.44 -18.34
CA PRO A 165 20.87 45.38 -19.22
C PRO A 165 22.07 45.99 -18.48
N CYS A 166 23.26 45.82 -19.04
CA CYS A 166 24.50 46.47 -18.61
C CYS A 166 24.35 48.01 -18.64
N PRO A 167 24.93 48.77 -17.69
CA PRO A 167 24.72 50.21 -17.51
C PRO A 167 25.20 51.09 -18.67
#